data_AF-A0A5S9PKF9-F1
#
_entry.id   AF-A0A5S9PKF9-F1
#
_cell.length_a   1.000
_cell.length_b   1.000
_cell.length_c   1.000
_cell.angle_alpha   90.00
_cell.angle_beta   90.00
_cell.angle_gamma   90.00
#
_symmetry.space_group_name_H-M   'P 1'
#
loop_
_entity.id
_entity.type
_entity.pdbx_description
1 polymer ?
#
loop_
_entity_poly.entity_id
_entity_poly.type
_entity_poly.pdbx_seq_one_letter_code
_entity_poly.pdbx_strand_id
1 'polypeptide(L)'
;MNKDINYQNNPLHGLGLKSMLIELIDHYGFEILFAYLGINCFKTNPSIESSEKFLKKTDWAREKVESFYMYEYKNLPRASREQFELPPRDRIVPNDQTPGEPAELSLEDAERLREKRAKKAAEHRGGQRESNSPYGRSDRDSKQPYKQKPRRESSDDSGASSTPVDPWGKWK
;
A
#
# COMPACT_ATOMS: atom_id res chain seq x y z
N MET A 1 -16.20 -24.33 -20.96
CA MET A 1 -14.85 -24.93 -20.82
C MET A 1 -14.20 -24.35 -19.59
N ASN A 2 -13.89 -25.17 -18.59
CA ASN A 2 -12.98 -24.74 -17.53
C ASN A 2 -11.61 -24.56 -18.20
N LYS A 3 -11.07 -23.34 -18.20
CA LYS A 3 -9.66 -23.15 -18.54
C LYS A 3 -8.88 -23.78 -17.41
N ASP A 4 -8.23 -24.91 -17.65
CA ASP A 4 -7.30 -25.49 -16.69
C ASP A 4 -6.14 -24.51 -16.54
N ILE A 5 -6.18 -23.68 -15.49
CA ILE A 5 -5.14 -22.69 -15.25
C ILE A 5 -3.91 -23.44 -14.73
N ASN A 6 -2.85 -23.47 -15.54
CA ASN A 6 -1.62 -24.15 -15.18
C ASN A 6 -0.72 -23.22 -14.34
N TYR A 7 -0.69 -23.45 -13.03
CA TYR A 7 0.17 -22.74 -12.08
C TYR A 7 1.52 -23.42 -11.83
N GLN A 8 1.82 -24.54 -12.52
CA GLN A 8 2.99 -25.38 -12.22
C GLN A 8 4.33 -24.67 -12.43
N ASN A 9 4.39 -23.67 -13.31
CA ASN A 9 5.62 -22.94 -13.58
C ASN A 9 5.89 -21.79 -12.60
N ASN A 10 4.98 -21.52 -11.65
CA ASN A 10 5.24 -20.48 -10.66
C ASN A 10 6.24 -21.01 -9.61
N PRO A 11 7.42 -20.36 -9.43
CA PRO A 11 8.44 -20.83 -8.48
C PRO A 11 7.99 -20.81 -7.02
N LEU A 12 6.88 -20.15 -6.71
CA LEU A 12 6.27 -20.13 -5.38
C LEU A 12 5.37 -21.35 -5.12
N HIS A 13 4.96 -22.07 -6.15
CA HIS A 13 4.07 -23.22 -6.02
C HIS A 13 4.83 -24.40 -5.39
N GLY A 14 4.40 -24.84 -4.21
CA GLY A 14 5.11 -25.86 -3.41
C GLY A 14 6.29 -25.32 -2.58
N LEU A 15 6.68 -24.05 -2.74
CA LEU A 15 7.73 -23.44 -1.91
C LEU A 15 7.15 -22.97 -0.57
N GLY A 16 7.78 -23.43 0.52
CA GLY A 16 7.44 -23.01 1.88
C GLY A 16 8.00 -21.63 2.21
N LEU A 17 7.26 -20.85 3.01
CA LEU A 17 7.65 -19.50 3.43
C LEU A 17 9.03 -19.48 4.14
N LYS A 18 9.30 -20.49 4.98
CA LYS A 18 10.59 -20.63 5.68
C LYS A 18 11.74 -20.85 4.70
N SER A 19 11.58 -21.74 3.72
CA SER A 19 12.61 -22.04 2.72
C SER A 19 12.91 -20.82 1.86
N MET A 20 11.86 -20.12 1.40
CA MET A 20 12.01 -18.88 0.64
C MET A 20 12.77 -17.81 1.45
N LEU A 21 12.47 -17.66 2.74
CA LEU A 21 13.18 -16.72 3.61
C LEU A 21 14.65 -17.08 3.78
N ILE A 22 14.97 -18.38 3.95
CA ILE A 22 16.35 -18.84 4.07
C ILE A 22 17.13 -18.46 2.82
N GLU A 23 16.60 -18.75 1.62
CA GLU A 23 17.25 -18.38 0.36
C GLU A 23 17.47 -16.87 0.25
N LEU A 24 16.45 -16.05 0.54
CA LEU A 24 16.58 -14.60 0.46
C LEU A 24 17.61 -14.03 1.45
N ILE A 25 17.63 -14.55 2.68
CA ILE A 25 18.54 -14.07 3.72
C ILE A 25 19.96 -14.55 3.46
N ASP A 26 20.14 -15.78 2.96
CA ASP A 26 21.46 -16.32 2.62
C ASP A 26 22.14 -15.52 1.51
N HIS A 27 21.36 -15.10 0.50
CA HIS A 27 21.87 -14.32 -0.62
C HIS A 27 22.00 -12.80 -0.33
N TYR A 28 21.01 -12.18 0.32
CA TYR A 28 20.97 -10.72 0.49
C TYR A 28 21.23 -10.23 1.92
N GLY A 29 21.01 -11.08 2.92
CA GLY A 29 21.01 -10.67 4.31
C GLY A 29 19.83 -9.78 4.70
N PHE A 30 19.68 -9.55 6.01
CA PHE A 30 18.56 -8.80 6.57
C PHE A 30 18.57 -7.31 6.22
N GLU A 31 19.75 -6.70 6.13
CA GLU A 31 19.91 -5.26 5.93
C GLU A 31 19.42 -4.83 4.54
N ILE A 32 19.82 -5.55 3.49
CA ILE A 32 19.37 -5.30 2.12
C ILE A 32 17.86 -5.52 2.01
N LEU A 33 17.35 -6.62 2.56
CA LEU A 33 15.91 -6.90 2.54
C LEU A 33 15.11 -5.79 3.24
N PHE A 34 15.59 -5.26 4.37
CA PHE A 34 14.96 -4.12 5.02
C PHE A 34 15.03 -2.86 4.15
N ALA A 35 16.17 -2.57 3.53
CA ALA A 35 16.36 -1.37 2.71
C ALA A 35 15.44 -1.34 1.48
N TYR A 36 15.27 -2.48 0.79
CA TYR A 36 14.42 -2.58 -0.39
C TYR A 36 12.93 -2.74 -0.07
N LEU A 37 12.59 -3.62 0.89
CA LEU A 37 11.20 -3.95 1.21
C LEU A 37 10.58 -2.97 2.21
N GLY A 38 11.38 -2.36 3.08
CA GLY A 38 10.89 -1.47 4.15
C GLY A 38 10.00 -2.19 5.16
N ILE A 39 10.20 -3.49 5.38
CA ILE A 39 9.41 -4.30 6.33
C ILE A 39 10.17 -4.41 7.65
N ASN A 40 9.57 -3.90 8.73
CA ASN A 40 10.24 -3.80 10.03
C ASN A 40 10.68 -5.13 10.65
N CYS A 41 10.12 -6.28 10.26
CA CYS A 41 10.54 -7.58 10.80
C CYS A 41 12.01 -7.92 10.46
N PHE A 42 12.56 -7.35 9.39
CA PHE A 42 13.97 -7.54 9.02
C PHE A 42 14.92 -6.60 9.76
N LYS A 43 14.40 -5.58 10.46
CA LYS A 43 15.19 -4.64 11.27
C LYS A 43 15.10 -4.95 12.76
N THR A 44 13.89 -5.20 13.26
CA THR A 44 13.63 -5.40 14.68
C THR A 44 13.67 -6.88 15.01
N ASN A 45 14.73 -7.33 15.70
CA ASN A 45 14.98 -8.75 16.02
C ASN A 45 15.02 -9.64 14.77
N PRO A 46 16.01 -9.42 13.88
CA PRO A 46 16.14 -10.18 12.64
C PRO A 46 16.39 -11.67 12.94
N SER A 47 15.38 -12.49 12.70
CA SER A 47 15.50 -13.95 12.74
C SER A 47 14.54 -14.59 11.74
N ILE A 48 14.87 -15.79 11.27
CA ILE A 48 14.02 -16.53 10.33
C ILE A 48 12.67 -16.85 10.99
N GLU A 49 12.67 -17.28 12.26
CA GLU A 49 11.45 -17.66 12.96
C GLU A 49 10.53 -16.46 13.27
N SER A 50 11.10 -15.33 13.68
CA SER A 50 10.32 -14.10 13.92
C SER A 50 9.71 -13.58 12.62
N SER A 51 10.49 -13.58 11.53
CA SER A 51 10.04 -13.16 10.21
C SER A 51 8.96 -14.08 9.66
N GLU A 52 9.12 -15.41 9.77
CA GLU A 52 8.11 -16.38 9.33
C GLU A 52 6.79 -16.20 10.10
N LYS A 53 6.86 -16.06 11.44
CA LYS A 53 5.67 -15.82 12.28
C LYS A 53 4.98 -14.50 11.92
N PHE A 54 5.73 -13.46 11.59
CA PHE A 54 5.20 -12.17 11.17
C PHE A 54 4.51 -12.26 9.80
N LEU A 55 5.18 -12.83 8.80
CA LEU A 55 4.65 -12.95 7.43
C LEU A 55 3.44 -13.89 7.34
N LYS A 56 3.29 -14.86 8.25
CA LYS A 56 2.06 -15.66 8.37
C LYS A 56 0.85 -14.83 8.81
N LYS A 57 1.05 -13.74 9.56
CA LYS A 57 -0.02 -12.89 10.09
C LYS A 57 -0.29 -11.64 9.24
N THR A 58 0.60 -11.32 8.31
CA THR A 58 0.58 -10.06 7.57
C THR A 58 0.68 -10.35 6.08
N ASP A 59 -0.48 -10.62 5.47
CA ASP A 59 -0.56 -11.10 4.09
C ASP A 59 0.08 -10.14 3.08
N TRP A 60 -0.19 -8.83 3.18
CA TRP A 60 0.42 -7.84 2.28
C TRP A 60 1.96 -7.87 2.35
N ALA A 61 2.53 -8.15 3.51
CA ALA A 61 3.98 -8.22 3.68
C ALA A 61 4.52 -9.53 3.08
N ARG A 62 3.79 -10.65 3.26
CA ARG A 62 4.11 -11.92 2.60
C ARG A 62 4.11 -11.78 1.08
N GLU A 63 3.05 -11.22 0.51
CA GLU A 63 2.94 -11.00 -0.94
C GLU A 63 4.04 -10.07 -1.48
N LYS A 64 4.48 -9.10 -0.68
CA LYS A 64 5.59 -8.23 -1.04
C LYS A 64 6.91 -8.98 -1.10
N VAL A 65 7.18 -9.85 -0.11
CA VAL A 65 8.38 -10.71 -0.09
C VAL A 65 8.33 -11.74 -1.22
N GLU A 66 7.17 -12.35 -1.47
CA GLU A 66 6.97 -13.31 -2.57
C GLU A 66 7.17 -12.66 -3.95
N SER A 67 6.64 -11.44 -4.14
CA SER A 67 6.90 -10.68 -5.38
C SER A 67 8.39 -10.37 -5.56
N PHE A 68 9.07 -9.99 -4.49
CA PHE A 68 10.52 -9.75 -4.50
C PHE A 68 11.29 -11.02 -4.85
N TYR A 69 10.89 -12.17 -4.29
CA TYR A 69 11.49 -13.45 -4.63
C TYR A 69 11.35 -13.79 -6.13
N MET A 70 10.18 -13.53 -6.74
CA MET A 70 9.98 -13.81 -8.17
C MET A 70 10.81 -12.90 -9.08
N TYR A 71 10.84 -11.59 -8.81
CA TYR A 71 11.40 -10.62 -9.75
C TYR A 71 12.85 -10.22 -9.47
N GLU A 72 13.26 -10.19 -8.21
CA GLU A 72 14.65 -9.83 -7.86
C GLU A 72 15.49 -11.10 -7.72
N TYR A 73 14.99 -12.10 -6.98
CA TYR A 73 15.79 -13.31 -6.73
C TYR A 73 15.74 -14.35 -7.87
N LYS A 74 14.56 -14.61 -8.44
CA LYS A 74 14.41 -15.48 -9.62
C LYS A 74 14.54 -14.70 -10.94
N ASN A 75 14.70 -13.38 -10.88
CA ASN A 75 14.90 -12.50 -12.04
C ASN A 75 13.92 -12.76 -13.19
N LEU A 76 12.66 -13.03 -12.85
CA LEU A 76 11.62 -13.27 -13.85
C LEU A 76 11.21 -11.96 -14.52
N PRO A 77 10.79 -11.99 -15.79
CA PRO A 77 10.27 -10.80 -16.44
C PRO A 77 8.99 -10.34 -15.72
N ARG A 78 8.80 -9.01 -15.71
CA ARG A 78 7.66 -8.40 -15.04
C ARG A 78 6.34 -8.91 -15.65
N ALA A 79 5.43 -9.34 -14.78
CA ALA A 79 4.12 -9.82 -15.20
C ALA A 79 3.29 -8.72 -15.87
N SER A 80 2.31 -9.13 -16.68
CA SER A 80 1.32 -8.22 -17.26
C SER A 80 0.51 -7.52 -16.16
N ARG A 81 -0.10 -6.38 -16.49
CA ARG A 81 -0.90 -5.60 -15.52
C ARG A 81 -2.01 -6.43 -14.88
N GLU A 82 -2.75 -7.21 -15.68
CA GLU A 82 -3.83 -8.08 -15.21
C GLU A 82 -3.33 -9.14 -14.23
N GLN A 83 -2.17 -9.75 -14.52
CA GLN A 83 -1.55 -10.73 -13.62
C GLN A 83 -0.98 -10.07 -12.36
N PHE A 84 -0.55 -8.82 -12.44
CA PHE A 84 0.00 -8.10 -11.29
C PHE A 84 -1.07 -7.70 -10.26
N GLU A 85 -2.34 -7.63 -10.68
CA GLU A 85 -3.48 -7.43 -9.78
C GLU A 85 -3.77 -8.68 -8.93
N LEU A 86 -3.29 -9.85 -9.35
CA LEU A 86 -3.40 -11.10 -8.59
C LEU A 86 -2.27 -11.24 -7.56
N PRO A 87 -2.53 -11.96 -6.44
CA PRO A 87 -1.50 -12.35 -5.49
C PRO A 87 -0.36 -13.10 -6.19
N PRO A 88 0.91 -12.99 -5.73
CA PRO A 88 2.06 -13.57 -6.41
C PRO A 88 1.96 -15.09 -6.65
N ARG A 89 1.34 -15.82 -5.72
CA ARG A 89 1.13 -17.27 -5.83
C ARG A 89 0.10 -17.66 -6.88
N ASP A 90 -0.81 -16.74 -7.22
CA ASP A 90 -1.89 -16.95 -8.21
C ASP A 90 -1.51 -16.41 -9.60
N ARG A 91 -0.29 -15.87 -9.76
CA ARG A 91 0.20 -15.41 -11.06
C ARG A 91 0.58 -16.58 -11.94
N ILE A 92 0.19 -16.50 -13.21
CA ILE A 92 0.55 -17.47 -14.24
C ILE A 92 1.89 -17.05 -14.84
N VAL A 93 2.88 -17.94 -14.76
CA VAL A 93 4.19 -17.76 -15.41
C VAL A 93 4.20 -18.60 -16.70
N PRO A 94 4.30 -18.00 -17.90
CA PRO A 94 4.39 -18.74 -19.16
C PRO A 94 5.56 -19.73 -19.16
N ASN A 95 5.40 -20.90 -19.79
CA ASN A 95 6.42 -21.97 -19.80
C ASN A 95 7.74 -21.55 -20.47
N ASP A 96 7.71 -20.51 -21.30
CA ASP A 96 8.89 -20.00 -22.00
C ASP A 96 9.82 -19.19 -21.07
N GLN A 97 9.33 -18.83 -19.87
CA GLN A 97 10.08 -18.05 -18.90
C GLN A 97 10.74 -18.98 -17.88
N THR A 98 12.06 -18.84 -17.76
CA THR A 98 12.88 -19.57 -16.79
C THR A 98 13.46 -18.61 -15.76
N PRO A 99 13.54 -19.00 -14.48
CA PRO A 99 14.28 -18.24 -13.48
C PRO A 99 15.73 -18.00 -13.88
N GLY A 100 16.20 -16.76 -13.70
CA GLY A 100 17.59 -16.36 -13.89
C GLY A 100 18.39 -16.31 -12.59
N GLU A 101 19.59 -15.72 -12.67
CA GLU A 101 20.43 -15.44 -11.51
C GLU A 101 19.84 -14.31 -10.66
N PRO A 102 20.00 -14.36 -9.31
CA PRO A 102 19.55 -13.30 -8.42
C PRO A 102 20.13 -11.94 -8.79
N ALA A 103 19.29 -10.91 -8.77
CA ALA A 103 19.70 -9.53 -9.01
C ALA A 103 20.73 -9.08 -7.98
N GLU A 104 21.75 -8.35 -8.42
CA GLU A 104 22.72 -7.72 -7.54
C GLU A 104 22.10 -6.46 -6.92
N LEU A 105 21.88 -6.49 -5.60
CA LEU A 105 21.25 -5.40 -4.86
C LEU A 105 22.28 -4.71 -3.97
N SER A 106 22.39 -3.39 -4.07
CA SER A 106 23.32 -2.59 -3.27
C SER A 106 22.57 -1.70 -2.28
N LEU A 107 23.18 -1.44 -1.12
CA LEU A 107 22.60 -0.53 -0.12
C LEU A 107 22.54 0.92 -0.64
N GLU A 108 23.51 1.33 -1.46
CA GLU A 108 23.56 2.64 -2.09
C GLU A 108 22.37 2.84 -3.05
N ASP A 109 22.04 1.83 -3.85
CA ASP A 109 20.89 1.89 -4.75
C ASP A 109 19.57 1.96 -3.97
N ALA A 110 19.47 1.23 -2.86
CA ALA A 110 18.32 1.30 -1.98
C ALA A 110 18.12 2.71 -1.39
N GLU A 111 19.21 3.37 -0.98
CA GLU A 111 19.18 4.74 -0.47
C GLU A 111 18.73 5.72 -1.55
N ARG A 112 19.29 5.64 -2.76
CA ARG A 112 18.86 6.46 -3.91
C ARG A 112 17.38 6.27 -4.25
N LEU A 113 16.89 5.03 -4.20
CA LEU A 113 15.47 4.71 -4.38
C LEU A 113 14.60 5.37 -3.30
N ARG A 114 15.06 5.34 -2.04
CA ARG A 114 14.35 5.95 -0.91
C ARG A 114 14.35 7.47 -1.01
N GLU A 115 15.47 8.10 -1.34
CA GLU A 115 15.58 9.54 -1.59
C GLU A 115 14.67 9.98 -2.72
N LYS A 116 14.67 9.25 -3.85
CA LYS A 116 13.79 9.52 -4.99
C LYS A 116 12.31 9.44 -4.59
N ARG A 117 11.93 8.42 -3.81
CA ARG A 117 10.56 8.29 -3.27
C ARG A 117 10.21 9.45 -2.34
N ALA A 118 11.13 9.84 -1.45
CA ALA A 118 10.95 10.95 -0.51
C ALA A 118 10.80 12.30 -1.23
N LYS A 119 11.65 12.59 -2.22
CA LYS A 119 11.59 13.79 -3.06
C LYS A 119 10.25 13.88 -3.78
N LYS A 120 9.84 12.81 -4.46
CA LYS A 120 8.53 12.76 -5.16
C LYS A 120 7.36 12.96 -4.19
N ALA A 121 7.43 12.39 -2.99
CA ALA A 121 6.41 12.60 -1.96
C ALA A 121 6.37 14.06 -1.46
N ALA A 122 7.53 14.70 -1.28
CA ALA A 122 7.63 16.10 -0.88
C ALA A 122 7.08 17.06 -1.95
N GLU A 123 7.39 16.81 -3.23
CA GLU A 123 6.83 17.55 -4.37
C GLU A 123 5.29 17.47 -4.39
N HIS A 124 4.73 16.27 -4.21
CA HIS A 124 3.28 16.08 -4.17
C HIS A 124 2.62 16.75 -2.94
N ARG A 125 3.32 16.81 -1.80
CA ARG A 125 2.82 17.50 -0.59
C ARG A 125 2.88 19.03 -0.74
N GLY A 126 3.87 19.55 -1.47
CA GLY A 126 3.99 20.98 -1.80
C GLY A 126 2.99 21.46 -2.86
N GLY A 127 2.46 20.55 -3.68
CA GLY A 127 1.48 20.85 -4.74
C GLY A 127 0.02 21.04 -4.28
N GLN A 128 -0.25 21.09 -2.96
CA GLN A 128 -1.61 21.22 -2.44
C GLN A 128 -1.77 22.45 -1.53
N ARG A 129 -1.67 23.66 -2.13
CA ARG A 129 -2.41 24.89 -1.74
C ARG A 129 -2.08 26.05 -2.70
N GLU A 130 -2.61 25.99 -3.91
CA GLU A 130 -3.00 27.21 -4.61
C GLU A 130 -4.42 27.01 -5.12
N SER A 131 -5.36 26.95 -4.17
CA SER A 131 -6.77 27.09 -4.49
C SER A 131 -7.01 28.52 -4.94
N ASN A 132 -6.91 28.75 -6.24
CA ASN A 132 -7.39 29.96 -6.88
C ASN A 132 -8.93 29.93 -6.87
N SER A 133 -9.53 30.19 -5.70
CA SER A 133 -10.97 30.41 -5.57
C SER A 133 -11.28 31.82 -6.07
N PRO A 134 -12.07 32.02 -7.14
CA PRO A 134 -12.38 33.35 -7.68
C PRO A 134 -13.30 34.17 -6.77
N TYR A 135 -13.87 33.56 -5.73
CA TYR A 135 -14.71 34.23 -4.76
C TYR A 135 -13.90 34.49 -3.49
N GLY A 136 -13.42 35.73 -3.40
CA GLY A 136 -12.60 36.24 -2.31
C GLY A 136 -13.29 36.10 -0.95
N ARG A 137 -12.51 35.67 0.03
CA ARG A 137 -12.84 35.77 1.45
C ARG A 137 -12.74 37.25 1.81
N SER A 138 -13.86 37.97 1.74
CA SER A 138 -13.92 39.35 2.19
C SER A 138 -13.85 39.39 3.72
N ASP A 139 -12.76 39.92 4.24
CA ASP A 139 -12.65 40.43 5.61
C ASP A 139 -13.88 41.27 5.96
N ARG A 140 -14.67 40.83 6.94
CA ARG A 140 -15.66 41.67 7.61
C ARG A 140 -15.17 41.94 9.02
N ASP A 141 -14.39 43.00 9.11
CA ASP A 141 -14.25 43.81 10.30
C ASP A 141 -15.48 44.74 10.46
N SER A 142 -15.77 45.12 11.71
CA SER A 142 -16.63 46.23 12.15
C SER A 142 -18.16 46.06 12.38
N LYS A 143 -18.48 45.99 13.69
CA LYS A 143 -19.47 46.79 14.50
C LYS A 143 -21.01 46.73 14.28
N GLN A 144 -21.69 46.20 15.33
CA GLN A 144 -22.98 46.60 15.97
C GLN A 144 -24.31 46.66 15.15
N PRO A 145 -25.53 46.65 15.78
CA PRO A 145 -25.92 46.31 17.16
C PRO A 145 -27.09 45.28 17.26
N TYR A 146 -27.32 44.80 18.48
CA TYR A 146 -28.46 43.97 18.90
C TYR A 146 -29.82 44.62 18.55
N LYS A 147 -30.64 43.90 17.77
CA LYS A 147 -32.08 44.17 17.62
C LYS A 147 -32.88 42.95 18.07
N GLN A 148 -33.57 43.09 19.20
CA GLN A 148 -34.58 42.15 19.67
C GLN A 148 -35.67 42.00 18.61
N LYS A 149 -36.01 40.75 18.26
CA LYS A 149 -37.24 40.43 17.52
C LYS A 149 -38.19 39.65 18.44
N PRO A 150 -39.51 39.88 18.32
CA PRO A 150 -40.48 39.53 19.34
C PRO A 150 -40.82 38.04 19.34
N ARG A 151 -41.12 37.55 20.53
CA ARG A 151 -41.76 36.25 20.79
C ARG A 151 -43.12 36.23 20.08
N ARG A 152 -43.37 35.23 19.22
CA ARG A 152 -44.71 34.85 18.78
C ARG A 152 -44.90 33.36 19.03
N GLU A 153 -45.94 33.06 19.80
CA GLU A 153 -46.43 31.74 20.16
C GLU A 153 -47.12 31.05 18.98
N SER A 154 -47.06 29.70 19.06
CA SER A 154 -48.06 28.71 18.62
C SER A 154 -48.48 28.64 17.15
N SER A 155 -48.27 27.46 16.54
CA SER A 155 -49.32 26.45 16.26
C SER A 155 -48.86 25.43 15.21
N ASP A 156 -49.28 24.18 15.39
CA ASP A 156 -49.21 23.00 14.51
C ASP A 156 -49.18 23.24 12.99
N ASP A 157 -48.43 22.40 12.25
CA ASP A 157 -49.01 21.41 11.31
C ASP A 157 -47.93 20.60 10.55
N SER A 158 -48.25 19.32 10.42
CA SER A 158 -47.77 18.19 9.61
C SER A 158 -46.95 18.44 8.32
N GLY A 159 -45.97 17.55 8.04
CA GLY A 159 -45.53 17.31 6.65
C GLY A 159 -44.13 16.67 6.50
N ALA A 160 -44.08 15.44 5.98
CA ALA A 160 -42.92 14.56 5.89
C ALA A 160 -41.83 14.99 4.89
N SER A 161 -40.55 14.59 5.14
CA SER A 161 -39.65 13.93 4.16
C SER A 161 -38.19 13.89 4.63
N SER A 162 -37.67 12.67 4.79
CA SER A 162 -36.29 12.16 4.63
C SER A 162 -35.08 13.01 5.10
N THR A 163 -34.46 12.61 6.21
CA THR A 163 -33.06 12.93 6.52
C THR A 163 -32.13 11.86 5.94
N PRO A 164 -31.04 12.22 5.23
CA PRO A 164 -29.97 11.29 4.90
C PRO A 164 -29.19 10.96 6.17
N VAL A 165 -29.10 9.68 6.50
CA VAL A 165 -28.25 9.20 7.60
C VAL A 165 -26.78 9.28 7.16
N ASP A 166 -25.96 10.00 7.92
CA ASP A 166 -24.51 10.06 7.71
C ASP A 166 -23.86 8.77 8.28
N PRO A 167 -23.24 7.91 7.44
CA PRO A 167 -22.80 6.58 7.88
C PRO A 167 -21.49 6.58 8.69
N TRP A 168 -20.88 7.73 8.98
CA TRP A 168 -19.57 7.80 9.64
C TRP A 168 -19.57 8.47 11.02
N GLY A 169 -20.73 8.87 11.53
CA GLY A 169 -20.83 9.73 12.72
C GLY A 169 -20.74 9.07 14.11
N LYS A 170 -20.14 7.88 14.29
CA LYS A 170 -20.16 7.20 15.61
C LYS A 170 -18.93 6.34 15.93
N TRP A 171 -17.78 6.95 16.18
CA TRP A 171 -16.71 6.34 16.99
C TRP A 171 -16.15 7.38 17.96
N LYS A 172 -16.61 7.33 19.21
CA LYS A 172 -15.97 7.94 20.38
C LYS A 172 -16.07 6.96 21.53
#